data_AF-A0A498RBI5-F1
#
_entry.id   AF-A0A498RBI5-F1
#
_cell.length_a   1.000
_cell.length_b   1.000
_cell.length_c   1.000
_cell.angle_alpha   90.00
_cell.angle_beta   90.00
_cell.angle_gamma   90.00
#
_symmetry.space_group_name_H-M   'P 1'
#
loop_
_entity.id
_entity.type
_entity.pdbx_description
1 polymer ?
#
loop_
_entity_poly.entity_id
_entity_poly.type
_entity_poly.pdbx_seq_one_letter_code
_entity_poly.pdbx_strand_id
1 'polypeptide(L)' 'MPVYRVYLDGQDTGNFVTGSTYADAYFNVASTVPLTYENDVQLKEIDSKTGPH' A
#
# COMPACT_ATOMS: atom_id res chain seq x y z
N MET A 1 0.99 -13.71 1.80
CA MET A 1 1.64 -12.45 1.41
C MET A 1 0.82 -11.34 2.05
N PRO A 2 1.43 -10.48 2.87
CA PRO A 2 0.71 -9.35 3.48
C PRO A 2 0.13 -8.43 2.41
N VAL A 3 -1.04 -7.88 2.70
CA VAL A 3 -1.72 -6.91 1.85
C VAL A 3 -1.56 -5.55 2.52
N TYR A 4 -1.21 -4.54 1.73
CA TYR A 4 -1.01 -3.17 2.20
C TYR A 4 -2.00 -2.25 1.50
N ARG A 5 -2.62 -1.36 2.28
CA ARG A 5 -3.42 -0.26 1.76
C ARG A 5 -2.52 0.93 1.47
N VAL A 6 -2.70 1.53 0.29
CA VAL A 6 -1.84 2.60 -0.23
C VAL A 6 -2.42 3.97 0.12
N TYR A 7 -1.60 4.77 0.78
CA TYR A 7 -1.87 6.18 1.06
C TYR A 7 -0.86 7.05 0.30
N LEU A 8 -1.36 8.11 -0.33
CA LEU A 8 -0.55 9.15 -0.97
C LEU A 8 -0.82 10.47 -0.29
N ASP A 9 0.22 11.14 0.19
CA ASP A 9 0.13 12.44 0.86
C ASP A 9 -0.88 12.41 2.04
N GLY A 10 -0.90 11.27 2.75
CA GLY A 10 -1.82 11.00 3.85
C GLY A 10 -3.27 10.68 3.44
N GLN A 11 -3.60 10.72 2.14
CA GLN A 11 -4.92 10.34 1.62
C GLN A 11 -4.98 8.88 1.19
N ASP A 12 -6.07 8.21 1.54
CA ASP A 12 -6.33 6.86 1.06
C ASP A 12 -6.61 6.88 -0.45
N THR A 13 -5.85 6.10 -1.20
CA THR A 13 -6.05 6.00 -2.65
C THR A 13 -7.12 5.00 -3.05
N GLY A 14 -7.58 4.17 -2.11
CA GLY A 14 -8.43 3.01 -2.38
C GLY A 14 -7.71 1.84 -3.04
N ASN A 15 -6.40 1.97 -3.31
CA ASN A 15 -5.59 0.90 -3.89
C ASN A 15 -4.98 0.00 -2.83
N PHE A 16 -4.79 -1.26 -3.22
CA PHE A 16 -4.15 -2.29 -2.40
C PHE A 16 -3.00 -2.90 -3.17
N VAL A 17 -1.88 -3.11 -2.49
CA VAL A 17 -0.71 -3.78 -3.03
C VAL A 17 -0.35 -4.97 -2.15
N THR A 18 0.21 -5.99 -2.77
CA THR A 18 0.75 -7.15 -2.06
C THR A 18 2.26 -7.17 -2.23
N GLY A 19 2.98 -7.64 -1.23
CA GLY A 19 4.42 -7.83 -1.32
C GLY A 19 4.89 -8.90 -0.36
N SER A 20 6.01 -9.54 -0.67
CA SER A 20 6.64 -10.49 0.26
C SER A 20 7.31 -9.77 1.43
N THR A 21 7.67 -8.50 1.22
CA THR A 21 8.22 -7.57 2.21
C THR A 21 7.63 -6.17 2.00
N TYR A 22 7.80 -5.28 2.98
CA TYR A 22 7.38 -3.88 2.85
C TYR A 22 8.02 -3.19 1.63
N ALA A 23 9.30 -3.43 1.37
CA ALA A 23 10.02 -2.83 0.24
C ALA A 23 9.43 -3.29 -1.11
N ASP A 24 9.15 -4.59 -1.24
CA ASP A 24 8.50 -5.18 -2.42
C ASP A 24 7.11 -4.57 -2.64
N ALA A 25 6.30 -4.48 -1.58
CA ALA A 25 5.00 -3.80 -1.62
C ALA A 25 5.13 -2.32 -2.05
N TYR A 26 6.14 -1.61 -1.55
CA TYR A 26 6.41 -0.22 -1.90
C TYR A 26 6.74 -0.04 -3.39
N PHE A 27 7.59 -0.90 -3.95
CA PHE A 27 7.87 -0.88 -5.39
C PHE A 27 6.65 -1.21 -6.24
N ASN A 28 5.75 -2.09 -5.75
CA ASN A 28 4.49 -2.39 -6.44
C ASN A 28 3.51 -1.20 -6.45
N VAL A 29 3.63 -0.22 -5.54
CA VAL A 29 2.84 1.02 -5.58
C VAL A 29 3.12 1.81 -6.85
N ALA A 30 4.41 1.92 -7.24
CA ALA A 30 4.80 2.65 -8.44
C ALA A 30 4.22 2.07 -9.74
N SER A 31 3.78 0.81 -9.71
CA SER A 31 3.13 0.15 -10.84
C SER A 31 1.60 0.30 -10.86
N THR A 32 0.99 0.70 -9.73
CA THR A 32 -0.47 0.77 -9.57
C THR A 32 -0.99 2.20 -9.51
N VAL A 33 -0.15 3.16 -9.12
CA VAL A 33 -0.54 4.57 -8.95
C VAL A 33 0.46 5.46 -9.68
N PRO A 34 0.01 6.50 -10.42
CA PRO A 34 0.91 7.46 -11.03
C PRO A 34 1.59 8.30 -9.95
N LEU A 35 2.78 7.88 -9.55
CA LEU A 35 3.61 8.60 -8.57
C LEU A 35 4.39 9.71 -9.25
N THR A 36 4.47 10.85 -8.58
CA THR A 36 5.46 11.91 -8.83
C THR A 36 6.50 11.90 -7.71
N TYR A 37 7.63 12.57 -7.92
CA TYR A 37 8.70 12.68 -6.91
C TYR A 37 8.25 13.40 -5.63
N GLU A 38 7.13 14.12 -5.67
CA GLU A 38 6.60 14.88 -4.52
C GLU A 38 5.64 14.06 -3.65
N ASN A 39 5.18 12.88 -4.12
CA ASN A 39 4.20 12.11 -3.38
C ASN A 39 4.83 11.34 -2.22
N ASP A 40 4.31 11.54 -1.01
CA ASP A 40 4.63 10.71 0.16
C ASP A 40 3.83 9.41 0.11
N VAL A 41 4.50 8.31 -0.23
CA VAL A 41 3.89 6.97 -0.27
C VAL A 41 3.95 6.34 1.11
N GLN A 42 2.79 6.04 1.67
CA GLN A 42 2.67 5.30 2.92
C GLN A 42 1.87 4.03 2.70
N LEU A 43 2.39 2.94 3.27
CA LEU A 43 1.75 1.63 3.24
C LEU A 43 1.34 1.23 4.64
N LYS A 44 0.05 0.92 4.82
CA LYS A 44 -0.44 0.31 6.06
C LYS A 44 -0.86 -1.12 5.78
N GLU A 45 -0.24 -2.06 6.49
CA GLU A 45 -0.62 -3.46 6.40
C GLU A 45 -2.07 -3.61 6.89
N ILE A 46 -2.91 -4.23 6.07
CA ILE A 46 -4.24 -4.64 6.49
C ILE A 46 -4.12 -6.09 6.97
N ASP A 47 -4.17 -6.25 8.28
CA ASP A 47 -4.12 -7.56 8.91
C ASP A 47 -5.31 -8.39 8.42
N SER A 48 -5.07 -9.43 7.61
CA SER A 48 -6.12 -10.30 7.10
C SER A 48 -6.77 -11.16 8.21
N LYS A 49 -6.36 -11.04 9.48
CA LYS A 49 -7.01 -11.73 10.62
C LYS A 49 -8.07 -10.91 11.35
N THR A 50 -8.44 -9.71 10.91
CA THR A 50 -9.59 -8.98 11.47
C THR A 50 -10.78 -8.92 10.50
N GLY A 51 -11.09 -10.06 9.87
CA GLY A 51 -12.45 -10.34 9.43
C GLY A 51 -13.37 -10.47 10.67
N PRO A 52 -14.64 -10.02 10.60
CA PRO A 52 -15.51 -9.98 11.78
C PRO A 52 -15.76 -11.39 12.29
N HIS A 53 -15.36 -11.66 13.53
CA HIS A 53 -15.86 -12.78 14.33
C HIS A 53 -17.23 -12.42 14.91
#